data_AF-A0A380C4K9-F1
#
_entry.id   AF-A0A380C4K9-F1
#
_cell.length_a   1.000
_cell.length_b   1.000
_cell.length_c   1.000
_cell.angle_alpha   90.00
_cell.angle_beta   90.00
_cell.angle_gamma   90.00
#
_symmetry.space_group_name_H-M   'P 1'
#
loop_
_entity.id
_entity.type
_entity.pdbx_description
1 polymer ?
#
loop_
_entity_poly.entity_id
_entity_poly.type
_entity_poly.pdbx_seq_one_letter_code
_entity_poly.pdbx_strand_id
1 'polypeptide(L)'
;MDSLLDTLRMLKKYQDDLYCNPPATEAQIDQLLNVWESIPPDLLPSDYLDLLRYANGIQINNVILNSIDELLHCSLEQDDFLQLGHEGNLDSIVFHLPSAEYRVVNFFDLRETFESFEHLKDLIAYLLREQGIMS
;
A
#
# COMPACT_ATOMS: atom_id res chain seq x y z
N MET A 1 -19.82 3.37 4.07
CA MET A 1 -19.22 2.53 5.12
C MET A 1 -17.74 2.80 5.07
N ASP A 2 -17.13 3.07 6.22
CA ASP A 2 -15.79 3.66 6.31
C ASP A 2 -14.73 2.66 5.80
N SER A 3 -14.12 2.95 4.64
CA SER A 3 -13.21 2.04 3.93
C SER A 3 -12.05 1.59 4.83
N LEU A 4 -11.54 2.52 5.65
CA LEU A 4 -10.49 2.26 6.62
C LEU A 4 -10.91 1.25 7.69
N LEU A 5 -12.10 1.41 8.28
CA LEU A 5 -12.58 0.52 9.33
C LEU A 5 -12.73 -0.92 8.82
N ASP A 6 -13.18 -1.08 7.57
CA ASP A 6 -13.28 -2.39 6.93
C ASP A 6 -11.89 -3.00 6.69
N THR A 7 -10.91 -2.20 6.24
CA THR A 7 -9.50 -2.63 6.12
C THR A 7 -8.94 -3.09 7.46
N LEU A 8 -9.07 -2.29 8.52
CA LEU A 8 -8.55 -2.62 9.85
C LEU A 8 -9.20 -3.86 10.45
N ARG A 9 -10.51 -4.05 10.24
CA ARG A 9 -11.23 -5.27 10.67
C ARG A 9 -10.70 -6.50 9.95
N MET A 10 -10.42 -6.38 8.65
CA MET A 10 -9.88 -7.48 7.88
C MET A 10 -8.46 -7.84 8.35
N LEU A 11 -7.57 -6.87 8.51
CA LEU A 11 -6.22 -7.12 9.03
C LEU A 11 -6.25 -7.75 10.43
N LYS A 12 -7.13 -7.26 11.31
CA LYS A 12 -7.32 -7.85 12.64
C LYS A 12 -7.85 -9.29 12.58
N LYS A 13 -8.73 -9.61 11.64
CA LYS A 13 -9.28 -10.96 11.46
C LYS A 13 -8.19 -11.97 11.08
N TYR A 14 -7.20 -11.53 10.30
CA TYR A 14 -6.11 -12.37 9.79
C TYR A 14 -4.77 -12.13 10.49
N GLN A 15 -4.76 -11.44 11.64
CA GLN A 15 -3.53 -10.96 12.30
C GLN A 15 -2.49 -12.07 12.60
N ASP A 16 -2.92 -13.32 12.76
CA ASP A 16 -2.03 -14.44 13.07
C ASP A 16 -1.25 -14.92 11.83
N ASP A 17 -1.72 -14.56 10.63
CA ASP A 17 -1.11 -14.85 9.33
C ASP A 17 -0.32 -13.66 8.77
N LEU A 18 -0.31 -12.52 9.48
CA LEU A 18 0.34 -11.29 9.06
C LEU A 18 1.49 -10.91 9.98
N TYR A 19 2.55 -10.36 9.41
CA TYR A 19 3.55 -9.64 10.19
C TYR A 19 3.30 -8.13 10.04
N CYS A 20 2.82 -7.50 11.10
CA CYS A 20 2.59 -6.05 11.14
C CYS A 20 3.69 -5.37 11.97
N ASN A 21 4.35 -4.39 11.38
CA ASN A 21 5.26 -3.52 12.12
C ASN A 21 4.51 -2.66 13.15
N PRO A 22 5.20 -2.13 14.17
CA PRO A 22 4.62 -1.12 15.05
C PRO A 22 4.02 0.06 14.26
N PRO A 23 2.96 0.70 14.78
CA PRO A 23 2.41 1.94 14.23
C PRO A 23 3.45 3.00 13.89
N ALA A 24 3.27 3.71 12.78
CA ALA A 24 4.06 4.89 12.47
C ALA A 24 3.76 6.01 13.47
N THR A 25 4.79 6.79 13.82
CA THR A 25 4.61 8.04 14.57
C THR A 25 4.18 9.17 13.63
N GLU A 26 3.48 10.18 14.15
CA GLU A 26 3.11 11.35 13.34
C GLU A 26 4.34 12.05 12.74
N ALA A 27 5.47 12.07 13.45
CA ALA A 27 6.72 12.64 12.92
C ALA A 27 7.23 11.88 11.67
N GLN A 28 7.05 10.56 11.61
CA GLN A 28 7.39 9.77 10.43
C GLN A 28 6.39 10.00 9.29
N ILE A 29 5.10 10.16 9.61
CA ILE A 29 4.08 10.50 8.61
C ILE A 29 4.36 11.87 8.01
N ASP A 30 4.68 12.86 8.83
CA ASP A 30 5.05 14.21 8.38
C ASP A 30 6.29 14.17 7.48
N GLN A 31 7.28 13.32 7.81
CA GLN A 31 8.46 13.13 6.97
C GLN A 31 8.10 12.57 5.59
N LEU A 32 7.21 11.58 5.52
CA LEU A 32 6.73 11.02 4.25
C LEU A 32 5.96 12.06 3.44
N LEU A 33 5.07 12.81 4.09
CA LEU A 33 4.28 13.87 3.44
C LEU A 33 5.17 14.98 2.86
N ASN A 34 6.30 15.30 3.51
CA ASN A 34 7.26 16.24 2.95
C ASN A 34 7.93 15.72 1.67
N VAL A 35 8.17 14.41 1.55
CA VAL A 35 8.66 13.81 0.30
C VAL A 35 7.58 13.82 -0.78
N TRP A 36 6.32 13.68 -0.37
CA TRP A 36 5.15 13.72 -1.24
C TRP A 36 4.56 15.14 -1.42
N GLU A 37 5.31 16.20 -1.10
CA GLU A 37 4.79 17.58 -1.08
C GLU A 37 4.30 18.08 -2.46
N SER A 38 4.80 17.49 -3.55
CA SER A 38 4.39 17.79 -4.91
C SER A 38 3.05 17.16 -5.32
N ILE A 39 2.55 16.20 -4.54
CA ILE A 39 1.33 15.47 -4.82
C ILE A 39 0.15 16.28 -4.29
N PRO A 40 -0.86 16.60 -5.12
CA PRO A 40 -2.08 17.24 -4.67
C PRO A 40 -2.72 16.47 -3.50
N PRO A 41 -3.17 17.12 -2.41
CA PRO A 41 -3.72 16.43 -1.25
C PRO A 41 -4.92 15.51 -1.55
N ASP A 42 -5.68 15.81 -2.59
CA ASP A 42 -6.82 15.01 -3.08
C ASP A 42 -6.40 13.76 -3.87
N LEU A 43 -5.13 13.67 -4.27
CA LEU A 43 -4.54 12.52 -4.94
C LEU A 43 -3.62 11.71 -4.02
N LEU A 44 -3.50 12.07 -2.75
CA LEU A 44 -2.75 11.26 -1.79
C LEU A 44 -3.54 10.00 -1.41
N PRO A 45 -2.89 8.83 -1.27
CA PRO A 45 -3.53 7.62 -0.79
C PRO A 45 -3.77 7.70 0.73
N SER A 46 -4.77 8.47 1.15
CA SER A 46 -5.02 8.79 2.56
C SER A 46 -5.28 7.54 3.42
N ASP A 47 -5.98 6.56 2.88
CA ASP A 47 -6.23 5.27 3.53
C ASP A 47 -4.96 4.42 3.67
N TYR A 48 -3.95 4.61 2.80
CA TYR A 48 -2.63 4.01 3.01
C TYR A 48 -1.83 4.72 4.11
N LEU A 49 -1.94 6.05 4.23
CA LEU A 49 -1.35 6.76 5.38
C LEU A 49 -1.97 6.30 6.70
N ASP A 50 -3.28 6.08 6.71
CA ASP A 50 -3.98 5.53 7.88
C ASP A 50 -3.59 4.08 8.17
N LEU A 51 -3.31 3.29 7.13
CA LEU A 51 -2.70 1.96 7.28
C LEU A 51 -1.34 2.08 7.98
N LEU A 52 -0.47 2.99 7.58
CA LEU A 52 0.85 3.20 8.21
C LEU A 52 0.75 3.62 9.68
N ARG A 53 -0.25 4.44 10.02
CA ARG A 53 -0.58 4.79 11.41
C ARG A 53 -1.06 3.60 12.23
N TYR A 54 -1.59 2.55 11.59
CA TYR A 54 -1.97 1.31 12.27
C TYR A 54 -0.82 0.31 12.32
N ALA A 55 -0.10 0.13 11.22
CA ALA A 55 1.04 -0.76 11.05
C ALA A 55 1.99 -0.17 10.01
N ASN A 56 3.19 0.24 10.44
CA ASN A 56 4.19 0.87 9.57
C ASN A 56 4.90 -0.15 8.67
N GLY A 57 4.16 -0.69 7.72
CA GLY A 57 4.57 -1.81 6.89
C GLY A 57 3.95 -3.14 7.36
N ILE A 58 3.57 -3.96 6.38
CA ILE A 58 2.90 -5.24 6.59
C ILE A 58 3.51 -6.25 5.64
N GLN A 59 3.83 -7.44 6.15
CA GLN A 59 4.20 -8.58 5.33
C GLN A 59 3.09 -9.64 5.38
N ILE A 60 2.67 -10.07 4.19
CA ILE A 60 1.70 -11.15 3.96
C ILE A 60 2.41 -12.22 3.12
N ASN A 61 2.96 -13.27 3.76
CA ASN A 61 3.82 -14.25 3.08
C ASN A 61 4.97 -13.61 2.27
N ASN A 62 4.89 -13.65 0.93
CA ASN A 62 5.86 -13.07 -0.02
C ASN A 62 5.53 -11.62 -0.45
N VAL A 63 4.40 -11.08 -0.01
CA VAL A 63 3.96 -9.70 -0.25
C VAL A 63 4.47 -8.79 0.84
N ILE A 64 5.06 -7.67 0.46
CA ILE A 64 5.48 -6.59 1.35
C ILE A 64 4.72 -5.33 0.98
N LEU A 65 4.01 -4.76 1.95
CA LEU A 65 3.53 -3.38 1.93
C LEU A 65 4.54 -2.54 2.69
N ASN A 66 5.14 -1.57 1.99
CA ASN A 66 6.28 -0.82 2.43
C ASN A 66 5.96 0.01 3.67
N SER A 67 6.89 -0.02 4.62
CA SER A 67 7.02 0.92 5.72
C SER A 67 7.42 2.31 5.23
N ILE A 68 7.30 3.32 6.09
CA ILE A 68 7.75 4.68 5.78
C ILE A 68 9.22 4.72 5.38
N ASP A 69 10.11 3.99 6.08
CA ASP A 69 11.54 3.99 5.75
C ASP A 69 11.78 3.48 4.32
N GLU A 70 11.05 2.45 3.89
CA GLU A 70 11.11 1.94 2.52
C GLU A 70 10.51 2.94 1.52
N LEU A 71 9.37 3.55 1.83
CA LEU A 71 8.73 4.55 0.96
C LEU A 71 9.59 5.80 0.75
N LEU A 72 10.37 6.21 1.76
CA LEU A 72 11.31 7.32 1.64
C LEU A 72 12.48 7.00 0.70
N HIS A 73 12.77 5.72 0.48
CA HIS A 73 13.81 5.23 -0.43
C HIS A 73 13.27 4.80 -1.79
N CYS A 74 11.96 4.63 -1.95
CA CYS A 74 11.32 4.42 -3.23
C CYS A 74 11.47 5.68 -4.07
N SER A 75 12.10 5.54 -5.24
CA SER A 75 12.22 6.65 -6.18
C SER A 75 10.84 6.95 -6.76
N LEU A 76 10.42 8.22 -6.72
CA LEU A 76 9.26 8.73 -7.46
C LEU A 76 9.50 8.78 -8.99
N GLU A 77 10.49 8.03 -9.50
CA GLU A 77 11.08 8.13 -10.84
C GLU A 77 10.11 7.91 -12.00
N GLN A 78 8.90 7.42 -11.73
CA GLN A 78 7.80 7.37 -12.70
C GLN A 78 6.64 8.21 -12.15
N ASP A 79 6.61 9.48 -12.56
CA ASP A 79 5.81 10.60 -12.01
C ASP A 79 4.33 10.33 -11.68
N ASP A 80 3.74 9.26 -12.22
CA ASP A 80 2.33 8.90 -12.04
C ASP A 80 2.07 7.78 -11.01
N PHE A 81 3.11 7.11 -10.49
CA PHE A 81 2.97 5.94 -9.62
C PHE A 81 3.75 6.08 -8.32
N LEU A 82 3.07 5.86 -7.19
CA LEU A 82 3.69 5.65 -5.89
C LEU A 82 3.87 4.16 -5.65
N GLN A 83 5.11 3.68 -5.53
CA GLN A 83 5.35 2.30 -5.17
C GLN A 83 5.09 2.09 -3.67
N LEU A 84 4.03 1.35 -3.38
CA LEU A 84 3.57 1.07 -2.02
C LEU A 84 4.07 -0.28 -1.50
N GLY A 85 4.52 -1.16 -2.39
CA GLY A 85 4.93 -2.50 -2.01
C GLY A 85 5.30 -3.35 -3.20
N HIS A 86 5.46 -4.64 -2.97
CA HIS A 86 5.76 -5.61 -4.01
C HIS A 86 5.35 -7.04 -3.58
N GLU A 87 5.17 -7.91 -4.57
CA GLU A 87 5.07 -9.35 -4.37
C GLU A 87 6.27 -10.04 -5.03
N GLY A 88 7.16 -10.58 -4.20
CA GLY A 88 8.42 -11.14 -4.69
C GLY A 88 9.22 -10.12 -5.52
N ASN A 89 9.69 -10.55 -6.70
CA ASN A 89 10.53 -9.74 -7.61
C ASN A 89 9.85 -9.47 -8.97
N LEU A 90 8.57 -9.80 -9.10
CA LEU A 90 7.85 -9.75 -10.39
C LEU A 90 6.76 -8.69 -10.39
N ASP A 91 6.09 -8.48 -9.25
CA ASP A 91 4.94 -7.60 -9.19
C ASP A 91 5.20 -6.44 -8.22
N SER A 92 4.80 -5.25 -8.64
CA SER A 92 4.79 -4.03 -7.83
C SER A 92 3.38 -3.71 -7.41
N ILE A 93 3.22 -3.30 -6.16
CA ILE A 93 1.97 -2.75 -5.64
C ILE A 93 2.14 -1.24 -5.64
N VAL A 94 1.28 -0.55 -6.38
CA VAL A 94 1.42 0.89 -6.63
C VAL A 94 0.10 1.62 -6.39
N PHE A 95 0.18 2.92 -6.15
CA PHE A 95 -0.94 3.84 -6.25
C PHE A 95 -0.74 4.75 -7.45
N HIS A 96 -1.69 4.71 -8.39
CA HIS A 96 -1.64 5.48 -9.63
C HIS A 96 -2.32 6.84 -9.41
N LEU A 97 -1.51 7.90 -9.35
CA LEU A 97 -1.94 9.26 -9.01
C LEU A 97 -3.01 9.82 -9.96
N PRO A 98 -2.92 9.68 -11.31
CA PRO A 98 -3.92 10.25 -12.21
C PRO A 98 -5.34 9.67 -12.07
N SER A 99 -5.47 8.40 -11.69
CA SER A 99 -6.79 7.76 -11.50
C SER A 99 -7.19 7.56 -10.04
N ALA A 100 -6.29 7.86 -9.09
CA ALA A 100 -6.48 7.62 -7.67
C ALA A 100 -6.87 6.15 -7.36
N GLU A 101 -6.14 5.21 -7.97
CA GLU A 101 -6.40 3.77 -7.85
C GLU A 101 -5.16 3.02 -7.34
N TYR A 102 -5.41 1.97 -6.57
CA TYR A 102 -4.41 0.96 -6.26
C TYR A 102 -4.26 -0.03 -7.42
N ARG A 103 -3.04 -0.47 -7.70
CA ARG A 103 -2.78 -1.44 -8.76
C ARG A 103 -1.72 -2.45 -8.37
N VAL A 104 -1.86 -3.65 -8.91
CA VAL A 104 -0.78 -4.64 -8.99
C VAL A 104 -0.30 -4.65 -10.44
N VAL A 105 0.97 -4.34 -10.64
CA VAL A 105 1.57 -4.11 -11.96
C VAL A 105 2.86 -4.89 -12.11
N ASN A 106 3.31 -5.10 -13.34
CA ASN A 106 4.61 -5.71 -13.60
C ASN A 106 5.73 -4.79 -13.07
N PHE A 107 6.66 -5.35 -12.28
CA PHE A 107 7.79 -4.60 -11.72
C PHE A 107 8.66 -3.97 -12.81
N PHE A 108 8.82 -4.63 -13.96
CA PHE A 108 9.66 -4.16 -15.08
C PHE A 108 8.94 -3.15 -16.01
N ASP A 109 7.61 -3.10 -15.97
CA ASP A 109 6.80 -2.14 -16.74
C ASP A 109 5.51 -1.81 -15.98
N LEU A 110 5.51 -0.69 -15.24
CA LEU A 110 4.37 -0.27 -14.41
C LEU A 110 3.08 0.02 -15.21
N ARG A 111 3.17 0.09 -16.55
CA ARG A 111 2.00 0.24 -17.44
C ARG A 111 1.26 -1.07 -17.68
N GLU A 112 1.94 -2.21 -17.49
CA GLU A 112 1.32 -3.53 -17.55
C GLU A 112 0.61 -3.80 -16.22
N THR A 113 -0.67 -3.46 -16.16
CA THR A 113 -1.51 -3.67 -14.99
C THR A 113 -2.12 -5.06 -15.01
N PHE A 114 -1.94 -5.82 -13.92
CA PHE A 114 -2.60 -7.10 -13.71
C PHE A 114 -3.99 -6.89 -13.11
N GLU A 115 -4.09 -6.08 -12.06
CA GLU A 115 -5.32 -5.80 -11.33
C GLU A 115 -5.36 -4.36 -10.81
N SER A 116 -6.56 -3.80 -10.64
CA SER A 116 -6.79 -2.42 -10.18
C SER A 116 -7.96 -2.31 -9.20
N PHE A 117 -7.85 -1.43 -8.20
CA PHE A 117 -8.80 -1.29 -7.12
C PHE A 117 -9.02 0.19 -6.75
N GLU A 118 -10.28 0.59 -6.58
CA GLU A 118 -10.64 1.94 -6.09
C GLU A 118 -10.35 2.13 -4.60
N HIS A 119 -10.23 1.06 -3.83
CA HIS A 119 -10.11 1.11 -2.37
C HIS A 119 -9.02 0.17 -1.86
N LEU A 120 -8.28 0.62 -0.84
CA LEU A 120 -7.24 -0.19 -0.21
C LEU A 120 -7.77 -1.51 0.35
N LYS A 121 -8.99 -1.54 0.89
CA LYS A 121 -9.59 -2.78 1.40
C LYS A 121 -9.70 -3.87 0.32
N ASP A 122 -9.97 -3.48 -0.93
CA ASP A 122 -10.16 -4.42 -2.02
C ASP A 122 -8.81 -4.95 -2.52
N LEU A 123 -7.77 -4.10 -2.50
CA LEU A 123 -6.38 -4.53 -2.67
C LEU A 123 -5.95 -5.52 -1.58
N ILE A 124 -6.16 -5.21 -0.29
CA ILE A 124 -5.77 -6.13 0.80
C ILE A 124 -6.53 -7.45 0.69
N ALA A 125 -7.83 -7.40 0.35
CA ALA A 125 -8.64 -8.59 0.10
C ALA A 125 -8.11 -9.43 -1.07
N TYR A 126 -7.67 -8.79 -2.15
CA TYR A 126 -7.00 -9.46 -3.26
C TYR A 126 -5.72 -10.16 -2.79
N LEU A 127 -4.82 -9.43 -2.13
CA LEU A 127 -3.53 -9.95 -1.67
C LEU A 127 -3.73 -11.16 -0.73
N LEU A 128 -4.66 -11.08 0.23
CA LEU A 128 -4.96 -12.20 1.13
C LEU A 128 -5.48 -13.45 0.39
N ARG A 129 -6.21 -13.28 -0.71
CA ARG A 129 -6.69 -14.42 -1.53
C ARG A 129 -5.57 -15.04 -2.35
N GLU A 130 -4.74 -14.22 -3.01
CA GLU A 130 -3.58 -14.71 -3.76
C GLU A 130 -2.60 -15.46 -2.86
N GLN A 131 -2.46 -15.00 -1.61
CA GLN A 131 -1.64 -15.66 -0.60
C GLN A 131 -2.29 -16.88 0.07
N GLY A 132 -3.50 -17.27 -0.34
CA GLY A 132 -4.22 -18.44 0.18
C GLY A 132 -4.70 -18.32 1.64
N ILE A 133 -4.73 -17.10 2.19
CA ILE A 133 -5.19 -16.80 3.56
C ILE A 133 -6.71 -16.60 3.59
N MET A 134 -7.26 -15.96 2.56
CA MET A 134 -8.69 -15.72 2.41
C MET A 134 -9.28 -16.56 1.28
N SER A 135 -10.52 -17.05 1.46
CA SER A 135 -11.31 -17.79 0.46
C SER A 135 -12.55 -17.02 0.06
#